data_AF-J7HAY3-F1
#
_entry.id   AF-J7HAY3-F1
#
_cell.length_a   1.000
_cell.length_b   1.000
_cell.length_c   1.000
_cell.angle_alpha   90.00
_cell.angle_beta   90.00
_cell.angle_gamma   90.00
#
_symmetry.space_group_name_H-M   'P 1'
#
loop_
_entity.id
_entity.type
_entity.pdbx_description
1 polymer ?
#
loop_
_entity_poly.entity_id
_entity_poly.type
_entity_poly.pdbx_seq_one_letter_code
_entity_poly.pdbx_strand_id
1 'polypeptide(L)'
;QVDPHQRLGLELASEAVENAGIDPKKFTGSDTAVYMGVDSEDYSGMDMEDLPTMEAWSGIGTAYHGIPNRISYHLGVQGPSTSVDAGCASSVIAIPLARQAIVCGESTVAISGGVNVISAPGRTHILQQKGALTPEGVCRSFDDAACGYARREGGAVVVKKRLSAALEDNDNIL
;
A
#
# COMPACT_ATOMS: atom_id res chain seq x y z
N GLN A 1 -8.08 17.24 4.64
CA GLN A 1 -6.76 16.92 4.04
C GLN A 1 -6.62 15.43 3.70
N VAL A 2 -5.70 15.02 2.81
CA VAL A 2 -5.50 13.59 2.40
C VAL A 2 -4.02 13.20 2.49
N ASP A 3 -3.75 12.11 3.21
CA ASP A 3 -2.43 11.51 3.39
C ASP A 3 -1.79 11.16 2.04
N PRO A 4 -0.52 11.56 1.80
CA PRO A 4 0.27 11.13 0.63
C PRO A 4 0.23 9.64 0.34
N HIS A 5 0.16 8.76 1.35
CA HIS A 5 0.04 7.31 1.18
C HIS A 5 -1.24 6.94 0.44
N GLN A 6 -2.37 7.57 0.76
CA GLN A 6 -3.63 7.32 0.08
C GLN A 6 -3.61 7.78 -1.37
N ARG A 7 -2.95 8.92 -1.65
CA ARG A 7 -2.79 9.43 -3.02
C ARG A 7 -1.92 8.49 -3.86
N LEU A 8 -0.72 8.17 -3.37
CA LEU A 8 0.20 7.26 -4.05
C LEU A 8 -0.39 5.87 -4.23
N GLY A 9 -1.07 5.34 -3.22
CA GLY A 9 -1.73 4.03 -3.30
C GLY A 9 -2.83 3.99 -4.36
N LEU A 10 -3.59 5.07 -4.51
CA LEU A 10 -4.63 5.17 -5.54
C LEU A 10 -4.03 5.25 -6.95
N GLU A 11 -3.01 6.08 -7.15
CA GLU A 11 -2.32 6.21 -8.44
C GLU A 11 -1.71 4.87 -8.88
N LEU A 12 -0.92 4.23 -8.01
CA LEU A 12 -0.30 2.94 -8.31
C LEU A 12 -1.32 1.82 -8.54
N ALA A 13 -2.46 1.84 -7.85
CA ALA A 13 -3.51 0.86 -8.09
C ALA A 13 -4.18 1.07 -9.46
N SER A 14 -4.41 2.32 -9.87
CA SER A 14 -4.92 2.64 -11.20
C SER A 14 -3.94 2.18 -12.28
N GLU A 15 -2.66 2.53 -12.13
CA GLU A 15 -1.59 2.14 -13.07
C GLU A 15 -1.44 0.62 -13.14
N ALA A 16 -1.54 -0.10 -12.02
CA ALA A 16 -1.45 -1.55 -12.00
C ALA A 16 -2.64 -2.23 -12.70
N VAL A 17 -3.86 -1.68 -12.56
CA VAL A 17 -5.05 -2.15 -13.26
C VAL A 17 -4.94 -1.90 -14.77
N GLU A 18 -4.48 -0.71 -15.17
CA GLU A 18 -4.22 -0.38 -16.57
C GLU A 18 -3.12 -1.28 -17.18
N ASN A 19 -2.04 -1.51 -16.43
CA ASN A 19 -0.94 -2.38 -16.86
C ASN A 19 -1.38 -3.85 -17.02
N ALA A 20 -2.30 -4.32 -16.17
CA ALA A 20 -2.89 -5.65 -16.30
C ALA A 20 -3.81 -5.79 -17.52
N GLY A 21 -4.19 -4.69 -18.19
CA GLY A 21 -5.05 -4.71 -19.38
C GLY A 21 -6.49 -5.13 -19.10
N ILE A 22 -6.93 -5.11 -17.84
CA ILE A 22 -8.29 -5.49 -17.45
C ILE A 22 -9.22 -4.29 -17.68
N ASP A 23 -10.30 -4.50 -18.44
CA ASP A 23 -11.33 -3.47 -18.66
C ASP A 23 -11.88 -2.96 -17.30
N PRO A 24 -11.76 -1.66 -16.98
CA PRO A 24 -12.28 -1.08 -15.73
C PRO A 24 -13.76 -1.40 -15.47
N LYS A 25 -14.56 -1.61 -16.52
CA LYS A 25 -15.97 -2.00 -16.39
C LYS A 25 -16.17 -3.37 -15.74
N LYS A 26 -15.16 -4.26 -15.80
CA LYS A 26 -15.18 -5.56 -15.13
C LYS A 26 -14.96 -5.44 -13.62
N PHE A 27 -14.39 -4.33 -13.14
CA PHE A 27 -14.16 -4.13 -11.70
C PHE A 27 -15.40 -3.63 -10.96
N THR A 28 -16.19 -2.75 -11.58
CA THR A 28 -17.39 -2.19 -10.96
C THR A 28 -18.37 -3.30 -10.56
N GLY A 29 -18.63 -3.42 -9.26
CA GLY A 29 -19.50 -4.44 -8.67
C GLY A 29 -18.86 -5.83 -8.52
N SER A 30 -17.60 -6.01 -8.91
CA SER A 30 -16.89 -7.29 -8.76
C SER A 30 -16.51 -7.60 -7.32
N ASP A 31 -16.22 -8.87 -7.06
CA ASP A 31 -15.72 -9.38 -5.78
C ASP A 31 -14.21 -9.13 -5.57
N THR A 32 -13.60 -8.21 -6.34
CA THR A 32 -12.17 -7.94 -6.28
C THR A 32 -11.75 -7.49 -4.88
N ALA A 33 -10.78 -8.20 -4.29
CA ALA A 33 -10.20 -7.81 -3.00
C ALA A 33 -9.09 -6.75 -3.16
N VAL A 34 -8.85 -5.96 -2.11
CA VAL A 34 -7.79 -4.97 -2.03
C VAL A 34 -7.05 -5.09 -0.69
N TYR A 35 -5.77 -5.43 -0.73
CA TYR A 35 -4.91 -5.55 0.45
C TYR A 35 -3.68 -4.64 0.36
N MET A 36 -3.60 -3.61 1.20
CA MET A 36 -2.51 -2.62 1.12
C MET A 36 -1.69 -2.57 2.39
N GLY A 37 -0.39 -2.81 2.26
CA GLY A 37 0.58 -2.66 3.34
C GLY A 37 0.95 -1.20 3.60
N VAL A 38 0.91 -0.78 4.85
CA VAL A 38 1.33 0.55 5.32
C VAL A 38 1.76 0.45 6.79
N ASP A 39 2.75 1.23 7.21
CA ASP A 39 3.24 1.20 8.60
C ASP A 39 3.52 2.58 9.23
N SER A 40 3.21 3.69 8.53
CA SER A 40 3.67 5.03 8.91
C SER A 40 2.56 6.04 9.14
N GLU A 41 2.48 6.54 10.36
CA GLU A 41 1.51 7.54 10.87
C GLU A 41 2.08 8.98 10.84
N ASP A 42 3.21 9.20 10.17
CA ASP A 42 3.94 10.48 10.20
C ASP A 42 3.05 11.66 9.79
N TYR A 43 2.13 11.47 8.84
CA TYR A 43 1.19 12.51 8.38
C TYR A 43 0.05 12.77 9.35
N SER A 44 -0.53 11.72 9.96
CA SER A 44 -1.63 11.87 10.92
C SER A 44 -1.18 12.59 12.19
N GLY A 45 0.05 12.33 12.66
CA GLY A 45 0.64 13.02 13.80
C GLY A 45 0.77 14.53 13.56
N MET A 46 1.22 14.94 12.38
CA MET A 46 1.30 16.36 12.02
C MET A 46 -0.09 17.02 11.95
N ASP A 47 -1.08 16.35 11.35
CA ASP A 47 -2.45 16.88 11.21
C ASP A 47 -3.12 17.05 12.59
N MET A 48 -2.85 16.14 13.54
CA MET A 48 -3.37 16.22 14.91
C MET A 48 -2.72 17.31 15.77
N GLU A 49 -1.50 17.74 15.45
CA GLU A 49 -0.80 18.82 16.17
C GLU A 49 -1.28 20.22 15.74
N ASP A 50 -1.88 20.36 14.55
CA ASP A 50 -2.39 21.62 14.00
C ASP A 50 -3.93 21.67 13.95
N LEU A 51 -4.56 21.64 15.13
CA LEU A 51 -6.03 21.64 15.29
C LEU A 51 -6.77 22.69 14.44
N PRO A 52 -6.29 23.94 14.27
CA PRO A 52 -6.93 24.92 13.39
C PRO A 52 -7.05 24.48 11.91
N THR A 53 -6.21 23.55 11.45
CA THR A 53 -6.22 23.02 10.07
C THR A 53 -6.98 21.70 9.92
N MET A 54 -7.43 21.10 11.02
CA MET A 54 -8.22 19.87 10.98
C MET A 54 -9.60 20.12 10.37
N GLU A 55 -9.93 19.30 9.38
CA GLU A 55 -11.22 19.34 8.69
C GLU A 55 -12.05 18.10 9.03
N ALA A 56 -13.36 18.13 8.74
CA ALA A 56 -14.24 16.97 8.93
C ALA A 56 -13.72 15.69 8.24
N TRP A 57 -12.99 15.83 7.14
CA TRP A 57 -12.43 14.73 6.36
C TRP A 57 -11.06 14.25 6.85
N SER A 58 -10.39 14.96 7.78
CA SER A 58 -9.06 14.59 8.29
C SER A 58 -9.03 13.16 8.83
N GLY A 59 -10.07 12.73 9.57
CA GLY A 59 -10.12 11.38 10.12
C GLY A 59 -10.04 10.27 9.07
N ILE A 60 -10.78 10.39 7.96
CA ILE A 60 -10.72 9.42 6.85
C ILE A 60 -9.46 9.65 6.00
N GLY A 61 -9.06 10.92 5.86
CA GLY A 61 -7.92 11.33 5.05
C GLY A 61 -6.57 10.84 5.56
N THR A 62 -6.46 10.46 6.84
CA THR A 62 -5.20 9.98 7.43
C THR A 62 -5.27 8.55 7.96
N ALA A 63 -6.43 7.88 7.91
CA ALA A 63 -6.53 6.52 8.39
C ALA A 63 -5.94 5.51 7.39
N TYR A 64 -5.25 4.49 7.88
CA TYR A 64 -4.64 3.43 7.04
C TYR A 64 -5.66 2.66 6.20
N HIS A 65 -6.85 2.38 6.76
CA HIS A 65 -7.93 1.74 6.03
C HIS A 65 -8.41 2.59 4.85
N GLY A 66 -8.14 3.90 4.85
CA GLY A 66 -8.46 4.80 3.76
C GLY A 66 -7.71 4.46 2.47
N ILE A 67 -6.52 3.84 2.53
CA ILE A 67 -5.76 3.44 1.34
C ILE A 67 -6.53 2.37 0.54
N PRO A 68 -6.77 1.14 1.06
CA PRO A 68 -7.49 0.11 0.31
C PRO A 68 -8.96 0.48 0.08
N ASN A 69 -9.61 1.21 1.00
CA ASN A 69 -11.02 1.57 0.84
C ASN A 69 -11.23 2.62 -0.24
N ARG A 70 -10.31 3.58 -0.40
CA ARG A 70 -10.38 4.57 -1.48
C ARG A 70 -10.10 3.94 -2.84
N ILE A 71 -9.17 2.99 -2.92
CA ILE A 71 -8.97 2.15 -4.12
C ILE A 71 -10.27 1.40 -4.43
N SER A 72 -10.86 0.74 -3.43
CA SER A 72 -12.09 -0.03 -3.60
C SER A 72 -13.25 0.83 -4.10
N TYR A 73 -13.42 2.00 -3.48
CA TYR A 73 -14.43 2.97 -3.86
C TYR A 73 -14.21 3.51 -5.28
N HIS A 74 -12.97 3.84 -5.66
CA HIS A 74 -12.66 4.41 -6.97
C HIS A 74 -12.84 3.40 -8.11
N LEU A 75 -12.44 2.14 -7.88
CA LEU A 75 -12.61 1.05 -8.85
C LEU A 75 -14.01 0.42 -8.82
N GLY A 76 -14.83 0.78 -7.83
CA GLY A 76 -16.18 0.24 -7.65
C GLY A 76 -16.23 -1.22 -7.22
N VAL A 77 -15.17 -1.76 -6.61
CA VAL A 77 -15.08 -3.18 -6.22
C VAL A 77 -15.69 -3.43 -4.84
N GLN A 78 -16.14 -4.65 -4.59
CA GLN A 78 -16.91 -5.04 -3.40
C GLN A 78 -16.31 -6.22 -2.62
N GLY A 79 -15.12 -6.68 -2.99
CA GLY A 79 -14.40 -7.71 -2.24
C GLY A 79 -13.80 -7.19 -0.92
N PRO A 80 -13.10 -8.06 -0.16
CA PRO A 80 -12.41 -7.66 1.05
C PRO A 80 -11.44 -6.50 0.82
N SER A 81 -11.54 -5.44 1.62
CA SER A 81 -10.68 -4.24 1.53
C SER A 81 -10.01 -4.01 2.88
N THR A 82 -8.68 -4.19 2.96
CA THR A 82 -7.98 -4.24 4.26
C THR A 82 -6.56 -3.69 4.19
N SER A 83 -6.24 -2.85 5.16
CA SER A 83 -4.88 -2.37 5.40
C SER A 83 -4.11 -3.38 6.24
N VAL A 84 -2.84 -3.60 5.92
CA VAL A 84 -1.97 -4.57 6.60
C VAL A 84 -0.82 -3.82 7.26
N ASP A 85 -0.67 -4.00 8.57
CA ASP A 85 0.49 -3.53 9.32
C ASP A 85 1.21 -4.71 9.97
N ALA A 86 2.39 -5.01 9.44
CA ALA A 86 3.38 -5.92 9.98
C ALA A 86 4.77 -5.24 9.95
N GLY A 87 4.82 -3.91 10.09
CA GLY A 87 6.02 -3.10 9.92
C GLY A 87 6.67 -3.27 8.55
N CYS A 88 7.99 -3.49 8.51
CA CYS A 88 8.74 -3.61 7.25
C CYS A 88 8.28 -4.77 6.34
N ALA A 89 7.46 -5.70 6.84
CA ALA A 89 6.92 -6.82 6.08
C ALA A 89 5.50 -6.59 5.55
N SER A 90 4.86 -5.44 5.82
CA SER A 90 3.45 -5.17 5.51
C SER A 90 3.06 -5.48 4.06
N SER A 91 3.85 -5.01 3.09
CA SER A 91 3.59 -5.24 1.66
C SER A 91 3.74 -6.71 1.26
N VAL A 92 4.70 -7.41 1.85
CA VAL A 92 4.93 -8.84 1.60
C VAL A 92 3.80 -9.68 2.21
N ILE A 93 3.27 -9.29 3.37
CA ILE A 93 2.13 -9.98 4.01
C ILE A 93 0.79 -9.70 3.30
N ALA A 94 0.64 -8.56 2.63
CA ALA A 94 -0.51 -8.30 1.77
C ALA A 94 -0.63 -9.31 0.61
N ILE A 95 0.50 -9.87 0.14
CA ILE A 95 0.52 -10.83 -0.96
C ILE A 95 -0.22 -12.15 -0.63
N PRO A 96 0.14 -12.89 0.44
CA PRO A 96 -0.53 -14.13 0.81
C PRO A 96 -2.00 -13.90 1.21
N LEU A 97 -2.36 -12.75 1.79
CA LEU A 97 -3.78 -12.43 2.08
C LEU A 97 -4.62 -12.34 0.80
N ALA A 98 -4.14 -11.60 -0.20
CA ALA A 98 -4.80 -11.53 -1.50
C ALA A 98 -4.82 -12.89 -2.23
N ARG A 99 -3.75 -13.70 -2.10
CA ARG A 99 -3.78 -15.08 -2.62
C ARG A 99 -4.85 -15.91 -1.93
N GLN A 100 -4.98 -15.78 -0.61
CA GLN A 100 -5.95 -16.54 0.17
C GLN A 100 -7.38 -16.20 -0.23
N ALA A 101 -7.70 -14.91 -0.41
CA ALA A 101 -9.01 -14.48 -0.93
C ALA A 101 -9.37 -15.17 -2.26
N ILE A 102 -8.39 -15.24 -3.17
CA ILE A 102 -8.57 -15.92 -4.47
C ILE A 102 -8.75 -17.43 -4.32
N VAL A 103 -7.94 -18.08 -3.48
CA VAL A 103 -7.95 -19.55 -3.31
C VAL A 103 -9.22 -20.02 -2.59
N CYS A 104 -9.66 -19.27 -1.57
CA CYS A 104 -10.91 -19.54 -0.85
C CYS A 104 -12.17 -19.25 -1.69
N GLY A 105 -12.03 -18.52 -2.81
CA GLY A 105 -13.17 -18.11 -3.62
C GLY A 105 -13.96 -16.94 -3.03
N GLU A 106 -13.36 -16.18 -2.10
CA GLU A 106 -13.90 -14.90 -1.62
C GLU A 106 -13.77 -13.81 -2.69
N SER A 107 -12.81 -13.96 -3.60
CA SER A 107 -12.57 -13.04 -4.70
C SER A 107 -12.07 -13.78 -5.95
N THR A 108 -12.42 -13.28 -7.14
CA THR A 108 -11.86 -13.77 -8.41
C THR A 108 -10.55 -13.09 -8.79
N VAL A 109 -10.41 -11.82 -8.43
CA VAL A 109 -9.24 -10.97 -8.62
C VAL A 109 -8.85 -10.36 -7.28
N ALA A 110 -7.56 -10.11 -7.06
CA ALA A 110 -7.11 -9.39 -5.88
C ALA A 110 -5.99 -8.40 -6.22
N ILE A 111 -6.12 -7.18 -5.72
CA ILE A 111 -5.12 -6.13 -5.74
C ILE A 111 -4.36 -6.23 -4.41
N SER A 112 -3.02 -6.23 -4.48
CA SER A 112 -2.23 -6.10 -3.26
C SER A 112 -0.98 -5.28 -3.49
N GLY A 113 -0.51 -4.60 -2.45
CA GLY A 113 0.68 -3.79 -2.56
C GLY A 113 1.11 -3.21 -1.23
N GLY A 114 1.92 -2.16 -1.30
CA GLY A 114 2.20 -1.31 -0.15
C GLY A 114 2.82 0.01 -0.57
N VAL A 115 2.73 0.98 0.32
CA VAL A 115 3.23 2.35 0.13
C VAL A 115 3.93 2.84 1.39
N ASN A 116 4.97 3.65 1.21
CA ASN A 116 5.69 4.32 2.28
C ASN A 116 6.14 5.72 1.83
N VAL A 117 5.81 6.74 2.61
CA VAL A 117 6.11 8.16 2.42
C VAL A 117 6.54 8.75 3.76
N ILE A 118 7.66 9.46 3.78
CA ILE A 118 8.27 10.05 4.97
C ILE A 118 7.76 11.49 5.10
N SER A 119 6.60 11.66 5.73
CA SER A 119 5.95 12.97 5.84
C SER A 119 6.53 13.87 6.95
N ALA A 120 7.17 13.30 7.96
CA ALA A 120 7.67 14.03 9.12
C ALA A 120 9.04 13.51 9.62
N PRO A 121 9.85 14.35 10.29
CA PRO A 121 11.17 13.95 10.77
C PRO A 121 11.15 13.07 12.03
N GLY A 122 10.01 12.98 12.74
CA GLY A 122 9.92 12.35 14.06
C GLY A 122 10.41 10.89 14.08
N ARG A 123 9.91 10.04 13.18
CA ARG A 123 10.35 8.64 13.08
C ARG A 123 11.83 8.54 12.67
N THR A 124 12.34 9.43 11.82
CA THR A 124 13.77 9.50 11.48
C THR A 124 14.61 9.79 12.72
N HIS A 125 14.21 10.78 13.53
CA HIS A 125 14.91 11.14 14.75
C HIS A 125 14.97 9.97 15.74
N ILE A 126 13.85 9.28 15.97
CA ILE A 126 13.78 8.09 16.84
C ILE A 126 14.76 7.00 16.37
N LEU A 127 14.81 6.75 15.06
CA LEU A 127 15.70 5.73 14.49
C LEU A 127 17.18 6.13 14.54
N GLN A 128 17.49 7.43 14.40
CA GLN A 128 18.86 7.95 14.60
C GLN A 128 19.30 7.79 16.07
N GLN A 129 18.45 8.12 17.03
CA GLN A 129 18.73 7.93 18.46
C GLN A 129 18.96 6.46 18.83
N LYS A 130 18.31 5.54 18.11
CA LYS A 130 18.52 4.09 18.24
C LYS A 130 19.77 3.57 17.53
N GLY A 131 20.51 4.41 16.80
CA GLY A 131 21.66 3.99 15.98
C GLY A 131 21.28 3.08 14.80
N ALA A 132 20.02 3.11 14.36
CA ALA A 132 19.53 2.22 13.30
C ALA A 132 19.84 2.76 11.88
N LEU A 133 20.11 4.06 11.76
CA LEU A 133 20.35 4.72 10.48
C LEU A 133 21.83 4.93 10.20
N THR A 134 22.24 4.64 8.96
CA THR A 134 23.57 5.01 8.42
C THR A 134 23.66 6.54 8.28
N PRO A 135 24.81 7.16 8.64
CA PRO A 135 25.05 8.58 8.41
C PRO A 135 25.26 8.92 6.91
N GLU A 136 25.67 7.95 6.09
CA GLU A 136 25.83 8.11 4.64
C GLU A 136 24.49 8.08 3.89
N GLY A 137 23.40 7.64 4.53
CA GLY A 137 22.09 7.54 3.89
C GLY A 137 22.03 6.49 2.78
N VAL A 138 22.91 5.47 2.81
CA VAL A 138 22.99 4.39 1.83
C VAL A 138 23.04 3.03 2.53
N CYS A 139 22.13 2.13 2.18
CA CYS A 139 22.18 0.74 2.66
C CYS A 139 23.34 -0.01 2.00
N ARG A 140 24.33 -0.44 2.78
CA ARG A 140 25.45 -1.28 2.31
C ARG A 140 25.21 -2.75 2.63
N SER A 141 24.14 -3.33 2.10
CA SER A 141 23.76 -4.71 2.40
C SER A 141 24.91 -5.68 2.10
N PHE A 142 25.31 -6.46 3.10
CA PHE A 142 26.40 -7.47 3.03
C PHE A 142 27.83 -6.91 2.88
N ASP A 143 28.03 -5.60 3.03
CA ASP A 143 29.36 -4.96 3.05
C ASP A 143 29.97 -4.94 4.46
N ASP A 144 31.29 -5.01 4.58
CA ASP A 144 32.00 -4.93 5.87
C ASP A 144 31.81 -3.57 6.58
N ALA A 145 31.61 -2.51 5.80
CA ALA A 145 31.32 -1.16 6.31
C ALA A 145 29.83 -0.91 6.59
N ALA A 146 28.97 -1.94 6.63
CA ALA A 146 27.54 -1.78 6.93
C ALA A 146 27.32 -1.31 8.37
N CYS A 147 26.65 -0.16 8.54
CA CYS A 147 26.45 0.48 9.84
C CYS A 147 24.99 0.88 10.13
N GLY A 148 24.03 0.35 9.37
CA GLY A 148 22.60 0.67 9.51
C GLY A 148 21.87 0.65 8.16
N TYR A 149 20.63 1.13 8.14
CA TYR A 149 19.85 1.27 6.90
C TYR A 149 19.46 2.73 6.64
N ALA A 150 19.09 3.03 5.40
CA ALA A 150 18.59 4.33 4.99
C ALA A 150 17.08 4.24 4.74
N ARG A 151 16.31 5.18 5.30
CA ARG A 151 14.89 5.29 4.99
C ARG A 151 14.71 5.72 3.52
N ARG A 152 13.69 5.18 2.87
CA ARG A 152 13.31 5.46 1.49
C ARG A 152 11.80 5.48 1.35
N GLU A 153 11.32 6.22 0.38
CA GLU A 153 9.91 6.29 -0.01
C GLU A 153 9.67 5.43 -1.24
N GLY A 154 8.42 5.02 -1.44
CA GLY A 154 8.02 4.29 -2.63
C GLY A 154 6.77 3.47 -2.40
N GLY A 155 6.29 2.84 -3.47
CA GLY A 155 5.18 1.91 -3.40
C GLY A 155 5.18 0.97 -4.59
N ALA A 156 4.43 -0.12 -4.46
CA ALA A 156 4.19 -1.05 -5.54
C ALA A 156 2.82 -1.70 -5.34
N VAL A 157 2.13 -1.94 -6.46
CA VAL A 157 0.83 -2.63 -6.48
C VAL A 157 0.88 -3.71 -7.56
N VAL A 158 0.32 -4.87 -7.25
CA VAL A 158 0.18 -5.99 -8.18
C VAL A 158 -1.28 -6.45 -8.23
N VAL A 159 -1.73 -6.80 -9.43
CA VAL A 159 -3.04 -7.41 -9.68
C VAL A 159 -2.85 -8.91 -9.85
N LYS A 160 -3.69 -9.71 -9.18
CA LYS A 160 -3.58 -11.17 -9.16
C LYS A 160 -4.90 -11.82 -9.53
N LYS A 161 -4.80 -12.96 -10.22
CA LYS A 161 -5.89 -13.84 -10.60
C LYS A 161 -5.43 -15.29 -10.46
N ARG A 162 -6.36 -16.25 -10.47
CA ARG A 162 -5.99 -17.65 -10.69
C ARG A 162 -5.34 -17.79 -12.07
N LEU A 163 -4.25 -18.55 -12.16
CA LEU A 163 -3.54 -18.79 -13.41
C LEU A 163 -4.48 -19.33 -14.51
N SER A 164 -5.36 -20.29 -14.18
CA SER A 164 -6.33 -20.84 -15.15
C SER A 164 -7.22 -19.75 -15.74
N ALA A 165 -7.73 -18.85 -14.91
CA ALA A 165 -8.61 -17.78 -15.36
C ALA A 165 -7.83 -16.68 -16.10
N ALA A 166 -6.55 -16.45 -15.78
CA ALA A 166 -5.70 -15.53 -16.53
C ALA A 166 -5.42 -16.05 -17.95
N LEU A 167 -5.18 -17.36 -18.07
CA LEU A 167 -5.03 -18.02 -19.38
C LEU A 167 -6.33 -17.98 -20.20
N GLU A 168 -7.48 -18.20 -19.57
CA GLU A 168 -8.79 -18.10 -20.22
C GLU A 168 -9.07 -16.69 -20.76
N ASP A 169 -8.69 -15.65 -20.00
CA ASP A 169 -8.88 -14.25 -20.40
C ASP A 169 -7.78 -13.73 -21.35
N ASN A 170 -6.74 -14.52 -21.62
CA ASN A 170 -5.53 -14.14 -22.37
C ASN A 170 -4.80 -12.93 -21.74
N ASP A 171 -4.74 -12.89 -20.41
CA ASP A 171 -4.00 -11.86 -19.67
C ASP A 171 -2.48 -12.02 -19.89
N ASN A 172 -1.73 -10.92 -19.86
CA ASN A 172 -0.27 -10.95 -19.88
C ASN A 172 0.29 -11.30 -18.49
N ILE A 173 0.82 -12.52 -18.34
CA ILE A 173 1.34 -13.03 -17.06
C ILE A 173 2.83 -12.68 -16.93
N LEU A 174 3.20 -11.94 -15.88
CA LEU A 174 4.56 -11.49 -15.56
C LEU A 174 5.32 -12.44 -14.61
#